data_AF-A0A2H0QE55-F1
#
_entry.id   AF-A0A2H0QE55-F1
#
_cell.length_a   1.000
_cell.length_b   1.000
_cell.length_c   1.000
_cell.angle_alpha   90.00
_cell.angle_beta   90.00
_cell.angle_gamma   90.00
#
_symmetry.space_group_name_H-M   'P 1'
#
loop_
_entity.id
_entity.type
_entity.pdbx_description
1 polymer ?
#
loop_
_entity_poly.entity_id
_entity_poly.type
_entity_poly.pdbx_seq_one_letter_code
_entity_poly.pdbx_strand_id
1 'polypeptide(L)'
;MKFLFFATLLTLSTASFAADLLEDTTEAIQTAVNEFKDVAEDADINAFESIKTTPATGAVNVTIHLKSRSAWTFSCHRHHSNDPMECHEL
;
A
#
# COMPACT_ATOMS: atom_id res chain seq x y z
N MET A 1 24.02 0.92 42.79
CA MET A 1 24.13 0.96 41.30
C MET A 1 23.47 -0.29 40.74
N LYS A 2 22.13 -0.30 40.57
CA LYS A 2 21.41 -1.52 40.15
C LYS A 2 20.00 -1.20 39.59
N PHE A 3 19.88 -0.14 38.78
CA PHE A 3 18.57 0.27 38.24
C PHE A 3 18.62 0.89 36.83
N LEU A 4 19.65 0.57 36.02
CA LEU A 4 19.81 1.18 34.69
C LEU A 4 19.66 0.22 33.50
N PHE A 5 19.38 -1.06 33.72
CA PHE A 5 19.38 -2.06 32.63
C PHE A 5 18.00 -2.41 32.02
N PHE A 6 16.90 -1.84 32.49
CA PHE A 6 15.55 -2.23 32.03
C PHE A 6 14.92 -1.31 30.97
N ALA A 7 15.55 -0.17 30.62
CA ALA A 7 14.93 0.82 29.74
C ALA A 7 15.25 0.65 28.25
N THR A 8 16.24 -0.18 27.87
CA THR A 8 16.72 -0.28 26.48
C THR A 8 16.07 -1.39 25.65
N LEU A 9 15.24 -2.26 26.25
CA LEU A 9 14.58 -3.35 25.51
C LEU A 9 13.22 -2.97 24.90
N LEU A 10 12.62 -1.84 25.31
CA LEU A 10 11.27 -1.47 24.86
C LEU A 10 11.24 -0.72 23.52
N THR A 11 12.40 -0.27 23.00
CA THR A 11 12.47 0.52 21.78
C THR A 11 12.60 -0.30 20.49
N LEU A 12 12.84 -1.62 20.57
CA LEU A 12 12.99 -2.48 19.38
C LEU A 12 11.66 -2.98 18.82
N SER A 13 10.59 -3.05 19.62
CA SER A 13 9.31 -3.64 19.17
C SER A 13 8.51 -2.75 18.22
N THR A 14 8.73 -1.42 18.24
CA THR A 14 7.95 -0.48 17.41
C THR A 14 8.44 -0.40 15.96
N ALA A 15 9.66 -0.83 15.67
CA ALA A 15 10.22 -0.83 14.33
C ALA A 15 9.61 -1.93 13.43
N SER A 16 9.19 -3.06 14.01
CA SER A 16 8.66 -4.20 13.25
C SER A 16 7.32 -3.85 12.57
N PHE A 17 6.39 -3.24 13.31
CA PHE A 17 5.06 -2.90 12.78
C PHE A 17 5.10 -1.88 11.62
N ALA A 18 6.08 -0.97 11.63
CA ALA A 18 6.26 0.00 10.55
C ALA A 18 6.84 -0.64 9.28
N ALA A 19 7.64 -1.70 9.43
CA ALA A 19 8.19 -2.44 8.29
C ALA A 19 7.08 -3.21 7.56
N ASP A 20 6.21 -3.91 8.29
CA ASP A 20 5.10 -4.68 7.72
C ASP A 20 4.13 -3.78 6.92
N LEU A 21 3.80 -2.59 7.46
CA LEU A 21 2.95 -1.61 6.77
C LEU A 21 3.57 -1.06 5.48
N LEU A 22 4.90 -0.92 5.43
CA LEU A 22 5.61 -0.48 4.23
C LEU A 22 5.66 -1.58 3.17
N GLU A 23 5.81 -2.84 3.60
CA GLU A 23 5.75 -4.01 2.72
C GLU A 23 4.36 -4.13 2.08
N ASP A 24 3.29 -4.13 2.90
CA ASP A 24 1.91 -4.15 2.41
C ASP A 24 1.62 -3.01 1.44
N THR A 25 2.08 -1.79 1.74
CA THR A 25 1.90 -0.64 0.84
C THR A 25 2.60 -0.85 -0.50
N THR A 26 3.79 -1.44 -0.50
CA THR A 26 4.57 -1.70 -1.71
C THR A 26 3.88 -2.73 -2.59
N GLU A 27 3.41 -3.82 -2.00
CA GLU A 27 2.69 -4.88 -2.71
C GLU A 27 1.30 -4.42 -3.19
N ALA A 28 0.61 -3.59 -2.41
CA ALA A 28 -0.64 -2.95 -2.83
C ALA A 28 -0.44 -2.11 -4.10
N ILE A 29 0.62 -1.30 -4.17
CA ILE A 29 0.93 -0.50 -5.36
C ILE A 29 1.18 -1.42 -6.57
N GLN A 30 1.99 -2.47 -6.40
CA GLN A 30 2.30 -3.40 -7.51
C GLN A 30 1.06 -4.11 -8.02
N THR A 31 0.21 -4.59 -7.11
CA THR A 31 -1.02 -5.30 -7.43
C THR A 31 -2.01 -4.35 -8.13
N ALA A 32 -2.25 -3.15 -7.59
CA ALA A 32 -3.12 -2.16 -8.21
C ALA A 32 -2.65 -1.70 -9.59
N VAL A 33 -1.32 -1.59 -9.81
CA VAL A 33 -0.78 -1.26 -11.13
C VAL A 33 -0.99 -2.38 -12.14
N ASN A 34 -0.92 -3.64 -11.71
CA ASN A 34 -1.23 -4.77 -12.59
C ASN A 34 -2.71 -4.80 -12.94
N GLU A 35 -3.60 -4.67 -11.94
CA GLU A 35 -5.05 -4.58 -12.16
C GLU A 35 -5.39 -3.43 -13.13
N PHE A 36 -4.81 -2.24 -12.91
CA PHE A 36 -4.98 -1.11 -13.81
C PHE A 36 -4.52 -1.42 -15.24
N LYS A 37 -3.35 -2.04 -15.43
CA LYS A 37 -2.86 -2.39 -16.76
C LYS A 37 -3.72 -3.42 -17.48
N ASP A 38 -4.38 -4.29 -16.74
CA ASP A 38 -5.24 -5.34 -17.31
C ASP A 38 -6.57 -4.78 -17.81
N VAL A 39 -7.07 -3.70 -17.19
CA VAL A 39 -8.37 -3.10 -17.54
C VAL A 39 -8.27 -1.78 -18.30
N ALA A 40 -7.16 -1.06 -18.21
CA ALA A 40 -6.99 0.25 -18.81
C ALA A 40 -6.81 0.19 -20.32
N GLU A 41 -7.37 1.17 -21.02
CA GLU A 41 -7.09 1.40 -22.43
C GLU A 41 -5.71 2.04 -22.62
N ASP A 42 -5.12 1.89 -23.81
CA ASP A 42 -3.83 2.51 -24.16
C ASP A 42 -3.81 4.02 -23.91
N ALA A 43 -4.96 4.70 -24.10
CA ALA A 43 -5.08 6.13 -23.84
C ALA A 43 -4.87 6.47 -22.36
N ASP A 44 -5.37 5.64 -21.45
CA ASP A 44 -5.24 5.85 -20.01
C ASP A 44 -3.81 5.52 -19.54
N ILE A 45 -3.21 4.46 -20.06
CA ILE A 45 -1.80 4.12 -19.80
C ILE A 45 -0.88 5.28 -20.23
N ASN A 46 -1.10 5.84 -21.43
CA ASN A 46 -0.32 6.98 -21.93
C ASN A 46 -0.58 8.28 -21.17
N ALA A 47 -1.74 8.37 -20.49
CA ALA A 47 -2.11 9.50 -19.66
C ALA A 47 -1.60 9.40 -18.21
N PHE A 48 -0.91 8.31 -17.82
CA PHE A 48 -0.36 8.14 -16.47
C PHE A 48 0.44 9.38 -16.01
N GLU A 49 0.15 9.82 -14.78
CA GLU A 49 0.81 10.95 -14.14
C GLU A 49 1.51 10.54 -12.85
N SER A 50 0.76 9.97 -11.91
CA SER A 50 1.29 9.63 -10.58
C SER A 50 0.47 8.55 -9.89
N ILE A 51 1.04 7.98 -8.83
CA ILE A 51 0.36 7.08 -7.90
C ILE A 51 0.38 7.74 -6.53
N LYS A 52 -0.76 7.74 -5.85
CA LYS A 52 -0.89 8.17 -4.47
C LYS A 52 -1.47 7.04 -3.65
N THR A 53 -0.86 6.75 -2.50
CA THR A 53 -1.41 5.81 -1.53
C THR A 53 -2.00 6.55 -0.33
N THR A 54 -3.09 6.02 0.21
CA THR A 54 -3.64 6.47 1.48
C THR A 54 -4.02 5.27 2.34
N PRO A 55 -3.65 5.25 3.63
CA PRO A 55 -4.07 4.20 4.53
C PRO A 55 -5.59 4.23 4.71
N ALA A 56 -6.20 3.05 4.69
CA ALA A 56 -7.62 2.82 4.98
C ALA A 56 -7.74 1.76 6.10
N THR A 57 -8.93 1.61 6.68
CA THR A 57 -9.13 0.63 7.76
C THR A 57 -8.98 -0.79 7.22
N GLY A 58 -7.86 -1.44 7.55
CA GLY A 58 -7.54 -2.81 7.10
C GLY A 58 -7.11 -2.90 5.62
N ALA A 59 -6.81 -1.76 4.99
CA ALA A 59 -6.47 -1.71 3.57
C ALA A 59 -5.52 -0.54 3.25
N VAL A 60 -4.95 -0.55 2.06
CA VAL A 60 -4.27 0.58 1.43
C VAL A 60 -5.05 0.94 0.18
N ASN A 61 -5.54 2.18 0.12
CA ASN A 61 -6.11 2.68 -1.12
C ASN A 61 -4.99 3.21 -2.01
N VAL A 62 -4.94 2.72 -3.25
CA VAL A 62 -3.99 3.12 -4.28
C VAL A 62 -4.76 3.86 -5.37
N THR A 63 -4.48 5.16 -5.51
CA THR A 63 -5.08 6.01 -6.53
C THR A 63 -4.07 6.28 -7.64
N ILE A 64 -4.41 5.92 -8.86
CA ILE A 64 -3.65 6.21 -10.09
C ILE A 64 -4.24 7.46 -10.73
N HIS A 65 -3.44 8.51 -10.82
CA HIS A 65 -3.83 9.79 -11.41
C HIS A 65 -3.39 9.87 -12.87
N LEU A 66 -4.28 10.42 -13.71
CA LEU A 66 -4.06 10.63 -15.13
C LEU A 66 -4.04 12.13 -15.45
N LYS A 67 -3.18 12.56 -16.39
CA LYS A 67 -2.86 13.98 -16.69
C LYS A 67 -4.06 14.86 -17.10
N SER A 68 -5.19 14.28 -17.51
CA SER A 68 -6.30 15.04 -18.08
C SER A 68 -7.71 14.50 -17.77
N ARG A 69 -7.86 13.39 -17.03
CA ARG A 69 -9.15 12.75 -16.70
C ARG A 69 -9.09 11.96 -15.37
N SER A 70 -10.22 11.35 -15.03
CA SER A 70 -10.53 10.46 -13.90
C SER A 70 -9.34 9.69 -13.34
N ALA A 71 -9.26 9.67 -12.00
CA ALA A 71 -8.34 8.81 -11.29
C ALA A 71 -8.99 7.44 -11.04
N TRP A 72 -8.19 6.39 -11.11
CA TRP A 72 -8.60 5.03 -10.76
C TRP A 72 -8.19 4.77 -9.33
N THR A 73 -9.11 4.31 -8.48
CA THR A 73 -8.79 3.98 -7.10
C THR A 73 -9.05 2.52 -6.83
N PHE A 74 -8.03 1.83 -6.32
CA PHE A 74 -8.10 0.45 -5.89
C PHE A 74 -7.97 0.40 -4.36
N SER A 75 -8.84 -0.34 -3.70
CA SER A 75 -8.66 -0.71 -2.29
C SER A 75 -7.98 -2.05 -2.22
N CYS A 76 -6.77 -2.08 -1.66
CA CYS A 76 -5.94 -3.26 -1.58
C CYS A 76 -5.82 -3.75 -0.15
N HIS A 77 -6.04 -5.03 0.09
CA HIS A 77 -5.93 -5.64 1.41
C HIS A 77 -5.52 -7.11 1.34
N ARG A 78 -4.98 -7.61 2.45
CA ARG A 78 -4.79 -9.03 2.70
C ARG A 78 -5.80 -9.48 3.75
N HIS A 79 -6.37 -10.67 3.58
CA HIS A 79 -7.27 -11.24 4.58
C HIS A 79 -6.49 -11.75 5.81
N HIS A 80 -5.31 -12.32 5.57
CA HIS A 80 -4.35 -12.74 6.59
C HIS A 80 -2.91 -12.40 6.19
N SER A 81 -1.97 -12.41 7.14
CA SER A 81 -0.56 -12.01 6.91
C SER A 81 0.16 -12.81 5.82
N ASN A 82 -0.35 -14.00 5.47
CA ASN A 82 0.27 -14.91 4.50
C ASN A 82 -0.54 -15.03 3.20
N ASP A 83 -1.72 -14.42 3.13
CA ASP A 83 -2.56 -14.44 1.93
C ASP A 83 -2.07 -13.41 0.93
N PRO A 84 -2.15 -13.64 -0.39
CA PRO A 84 -1.74 -12.66 -1.39
C PRO A 84 -2.50 -11.34 -1.24
N MET A 85 -1.86 -10.23 -1.63
CA MET A 85 -2.51 -8.92 -1.70
C MET A 85 -3.59 -8.95 -2.80
N GLU A 86 -4.81 -8.55 -2.45
CA GLU A 86 -5.92 -8.43 -3.39
C GLU A 86 -6.36 -6.97 -3.49
N CYS A 87 -6.63 -6.50 -4.71
CA CYS A 87 -7.06 -5.13 -4.98
C CYS A 87 -8.41 -5.13 -5.69
N HIS A 88 -9.30 -4.23 -5.28
CA HIS A 88 -10.61 -4.03 -5.91
C HIS A 88 -10.82 -2.57 -6.26
N GLU A 89 -11.29 -2.29 -7.48
CA GLU A 89 -11.67 -0.94 -7.88
C GLU A 89 -12.83 -0.41 -7.03
N LEU A 90 -12.78 0.87 -6.66
CA LEU A 90 -13.77 1.58 -5.83
C LEU A 90 -14.72 2.46 -6.66
#